data_AF-A0A0N9X3I5-F1
#
_entry.id   AF-A0A0N9X3I5-F1
#
_cell.length_a   1.000
_cell.length_b   1.000
_cell.length_c   1.000
_cell.angle_alpha   90.00
_cell.angle_beta   90.00
_cell.angle_gamma   90.00
#
_symmetry.space_group_name_H-M   'P 1'
#
loop_
_entity.id
_entity.type
_entity.pdbx_description
1 polymer ?
#
loop_
_entity_poly.entity_id
_entity_poly.type
_entity_poly.pdbx_seq_one_letter_code
_entity_poly.pdbx_strand_id
1 'polypeptide(L)'
;MDERQAAIKNKIRAVVTSSESDEITYRSEWLGYLPFPVFQWVEYQGESFSSDFPFDWTLEDLTSLERTGFLETLEAYENPEDHFDRDIRYRVHVGCV
;
A
#
# COMPACT_ATOMS: atom_id res chain seq x y z
N MET A 1 1.62 -14.94 -7.66
CA MET A 1 0.76 -14.14 -6.78
C MET A 1 0.24 -15.08 -5.73
N ASP A 2 0.72 -14.92 -4.50
CA ASP A 2 0.37 -15.79 -3.37
C ASP A 2 -0.93 -15.34 -2.70
N GLU A 3 -1.50 -16.19 -1.82
CA GLU A 3 -2.80 -15.95 -1.17
C GLU A 3 -2.87 -14.60 -0.44
N ARG A 4 -1.75 -14.18 0.16
CA ARG A 4 -1.59 -12.89 0.83
C ARG A 4 -1.80 -11.71 -0.13
N GLN A 5 -1.09 -11.73 -1.26
CA GLN A 5 -1.17 -10.71 -2.29
C GLN A 5 -2.57 -10.68 -2.92
N ALA A 6 -3.20 -11.84 -3.08
CA ALA A 6 -4.58 -11.94 -3.54
C ALA A 6 -5.56 -11.28 -2.56
N ALA A 7 -5.40 -11.50 -1.26
CA ALA A 7 -6.22 -10.87 -0.22
C ALA A 7 -6.05 -9.33 -0.22
N ILE A 8 -4.80 -8.85 -0.26
CA ILE A 8 -4.49 -7.41 -0.34
C ILE A 8 -5.11 -6.79 -1.59
N LYS A 9 -4.91 -7.41 -2.76
CA LYS A 9 -5.49 -6.98 -4.03
C LYS A 9 -7.01 -6.87 -3.96
N ASN A 10 -7.69 -7.88 -3.41
CA ASN A 10 -9.14 -7.88 -3.27
C ASN A 10 -9.62 -6.77 -2.35
N LYS A 11 -8.90 -6.49 -1.25
CA LYS A 11 -9.26 -5.41 -0.33
C LYS A 11 -9.08 -4.04 -0.97
N ILE A 12 -7.93 -3.79 -1.60
CA ILE A 12 -7.66 -2.54 -2.35
C ILE A 12 -8.74 -2.33 -3.41
N ARG A 13 -9.04 -3.37 -4.20
CA ARG A 13 -10.09 -3.32 -5.22
C ARG A 13 -11.45 -2.95 -4.63
N ALA A 14 -11.84 -3.59 -3.53
CA ALA A 14 -13.13 -3.32 -2.90
C ALA A 14 -13.24 -1.86 -2.44
N VAL A 15 -12.18 -1.31 -1.84
CA VAL A 15 -12.12 0.09 -1.42
C VAL A 15 -12.27 1.03 -2.62
N VAL A 16 -11.42 0.90 -3.64
CA VAL A 16 -11.46 1.82 -4.80
C VAL A 16 -12.73 1.67 -5.64
N THR A 17 -13.34 0.48 -5.71
CA THR A 17 -14.60 0.28 -6.46
C THR A 17 -15.80 0.90 -5.74
N SER A 18 -15.71 1.07 -4.41
CA SER A 18 -16.76 1.68 -3.60
C SER A 18 -16.69 3.21 -3.57
N SER A 19 -15.75 3.83 -4.29
CA SER A 19 -15.39 5.24 -4.13
C SER A 19 -15.02 5.89 -5.48
N GLU A 20 -14.80 7.21 -5.48
CA GLU A 20 -14.67 8.01 -6.72
C GLU A 20 -13.23 8.17 -7.25
N SER A 21 -12.23 7.71 -6.49
CA SER A 21 -10.81 7.75 -6.86
C SER A 21 -10.22 6.35 -6.94
N ASP A 22 -9.32 6.16 -7.89
CA ASP A 22 -8.51 4.97 -8.11
C ASP A 22 -7.11 5.08 -7.44
N GLU A 23 -6.86 6.12 -6.65
CA GLU A 23 -5.56 6.35 -6.02
C GLU A 23 -5.50 5.87 -4.57
N ILE A 24 -4.40 5.21 -4.20
CA ILE A 24 -4.06 4.82 -2.82
C ILE A 24 -2.65 5.32 -2.49
N THR A 25 -2.35 5.49 -1.21
CA THR A 25 -1.03 5.92 -0.75
C THR A 25 -0.47 4.91 0.24
N TYR A 26 0.69 4.34 -0.05
CA TYR A 26 1.48 3.60 0.93
C TYR A 26 2.30 4.58 1.76
N ARG A 27 2.32 4.35 3.07
CA ARG A 27 3.15 5.10 4.02
C ARG A 27 3.90 4.16 4.93
N SER A 28 5.12 4.55 5.27
CA SER A 28 5.86 3.93 6.37
C SER A 28 6.51 5.00 7.23
N GLU A 29 6.65 4.71 8.53
CA GLU A 29 7.31 5.56 9.50
C GLU A 29 8.02 4.69 10.54
N TRP A 30 9.20 5.12 10.99
CA TRP A 30 9.84 4.55 12.16
C TRP A 30 9.57 5.42 13.40
N LEU A 31 9.01 4.83 14.45
CA LEU A 31 8.64 5.55 15.68
C LEU A 31 9.84 6.03 16.54
N GLY A 32 11.08 5.84 16.08
CA GLY A 32 12.27 6.45 16.69
C GLY A 32 12.87 5.72 17.90
N TYR A 33 12.35 4.55 18.31
CA TYR A 33 12.91 3.79 19.43
C TYR A 33 12.65 2.28 19.35
N LEU A 34 13.63 1.49 19.81
CA LEU A 34 13.48 0.04 19.99
C LEU A 34 12.47 -0.27 21.12
N PRO A 35 11.72 -1.38 21.03
CA PRO A 35 11.78 -2.45 20.04
C PRO A 35 10.75 -2.30 18.89
N PHE A 36 10.19 -1.11 18.66
CA PHE A 36 9.08 -0.97 17.73
C PHE A 36 9.55 -1.10 16.27
N PRO A 37 8.94 -2.02 15.49
CA PRO A 37 9.25 -2.14 14.08
C PRO A 37 8.79 -0.90 13.32
N VAL A 38 9.23 -0.76 12.07
CA VAL A 38 8.69 0.22 11.13
C VAL A 38 7.19 -0.01 11.00
N PHE A 39 6.42 1.04 11.25
CA PHE A 39 4.99 1.02 10.99
C PHE A 39 4.77 1.28 9.51
N GLN A 40 3.87 0.52 8.90
CA GLN A 40 3.49 0.71 7.51
C GLN A 40 2.00 0.53 7.33
N TRP A 41 1.41 1.34 6.46
CA TRP A 41 0.00 1.34 6.17
C TRP A 41 -0.27 1.84 4.74
N VAL A 42 -1.50 1.67 4.31
CA VAL A 42 -2.05 2.11 3.05
C VAL A 42 -3.30 2.90 3.37
N GLU A 43 -3.34 4.10 2.82
CA GLU A 43 -4.42 5.06 2.94
C GLU A 43 -5.20 5.15 1.65
N TYR A 44 -6.51 5.37 1.79
CA TYR A 44 -7.38 5.83 0.73
C TYR A 44 -8.02 7.14 1.18
N GLN A 45 -7.84 8.22 0.42
CA GLN A 45 -8.31 9.56 0.78
C GLN A 45 -7.93 10.02 2.21
N GLY A 46 -6.76 9.61 2.70
CA GLY A 46 -6.26 9.96 4.03
C GLY A 46 -6.76 9.05 5.16
N GLU A 47 -7.56 8.03 4.86
CA GLU A 47 -8.00 7.04 5.84
C GLU A 47 -7.26 5.71 5.64
N SER A 48 -6.63 5.21 6.71
CA SER A 48 -5.94 3.92 6.69
C SER A 48 -6.94 2.76 6.67
N PHE A 49 -6.74 1.81 5.75
CA PHE A 49 -7.53 0.57 5.67
C PHE A 49 -6.66 -0.70 5.78
N SER A 50 -5.40 -0.53 6.18
CA SER A 50 -4.45 -1.65 6.33
C SER A 50 -4.73 -2.58 7.50
N SER A 51 -5.64 -2.20 8.42
CA SER A 51 -6.11 -3.10 9.48
C SER A 51 -6.79 -4.36 8.92
N ASP A 52 -7.29 -4.30 7.69
CA ASP A 52 -7.93 -5.41 7.00
C ASP A 52 -6.96 -6.26 6.15
N PHE A 53 -5.66 -5.91 6.16
CA PHE A 53 -4.65 -6.69 5.44
C PHE A 53 -4.21 -7.90 6.26
N PRO A 54 -3.69 -8.95 5.60
CA PRO A 54 -3.08 -10.07 6.29
C PRO A 54 -1.95 -9.62 7.22
N PHE A 55 -1.77 -10.32 8.34
CA PHE A 55 -0.65 -10.10 9.26
C PHE A 55 0.71 -10.25 8.54
N ASP A 56 1.70 -9.45 8.94
CA ASP A 56 3.05 -9.39 8.34
C ASP A 56 3.08 -9.07 6.83
N TRP A 57 2.07 -8.39 6.29
CA TRP A 57 2.19 -7.83 4.94
C TRP A 57 3.32 -6.80 4.88
N THR A 58 3.92 -6.65 3.70
CA THR A 58 5.06 -5.76 3.49
C THR A 58 4.93 -4.96 2.21
N LEU A 59 5.80 -3.95 2.03
CA LEU A 59 5.92 -3.25 0.75
C LEU A 59 6.22 -4.20 -0.44
N GLU A 60 6.86 -5.36 -0.21
CA GLU A 60 7.10 -6.34 -1.27
C GLU A 60 5.80 -6.94 -1.82
N ASP A 61 4.76 -7.05 -0.99
CA ASP A 61 3.44 -7.48 -1.43
C ASP A 61 2.83 -6.47 -2.42
N LEU A 62 2.95 -5.17 -2.14
CA LEU A 62 2.49 -4.11 -3.05
C LEU A 62 3.34 -4.04 -4.32
N THR A 63 4.66 -4.17 -4.21
CA THR A 63 5.59 -4.24 -5.35
C THR A 63 5.23 -5.43 -6.27
N SER A 64 4.83 -6.55 -5.68
CA SER A 64 4.37 -7.72 -6.45
C SER A 64 3.07 -7.42 -7.20
N LEU A 65 2.14 -6.68 -6.60
CA LEU A 65 0.92 -6.24 -7.27
C LEU A 65 1.20 -5.24 -8.40
N GLU A 66 2.16 -4.33 -8.23
CA GLU A 66 2.65 -3.44 -9.27
C GLU A 66 3.21 -4.22 -10.47
N ARG A 67 4.02 -5.26 -10.22
CA ARG A 67 4.53 -6.16 -11.28
C ARG A 67 3.43 -6.88 -12.05
N THR A 68 2.24 -7.06 -11.46
CA THR A 68 1.07 -7.63 -12.17
C THR A 68 0.30 -6.60 -13.00
N GLY A 69 0.67 -5.32 -12.93
CA GLY A 69 -0.07 -4.21 -13.54
C GLY A 69 -1.33 -3.81 -12.78
N PHE A 70 -1.54 -4.33 -11.55
CA PHE A 70 -2.69 -3.94 -10.74
C PHE A 70 -2.47 -2.57 -10.06
N LEU A 71 -1.23 -2.29 -9.67
CA LEU A 71 -0.81 -0.98 -9.17
C LEU A 71 0.13 -0.33 -10.19
N GLU A 72 0.07 0.98 -10.30
CA GLU A 72 1.00 1.81 -11.05
C GLU A 72 1.52 2.90 -10.12
N THR A 73 2.84 2.99 -9.94
CA THR A 73 3.45 4.05 -9.13
C THR A 73 3.29 5.40 -9.84
N LEU A 74 2.59 6.34 -9.20
CA LEU A 74 2.45 7.72 -9.67
C LEU A 74 3.56 8.62 -9.12
N GLU A 75 3.87 8.45 -7.84
CA GLU A 75 4.86 9.25 -7.11
C GLU A 75 5.47 8.40 -6.00
N ALA A 76 6.76 8.57 -5.77
CA ALA A 76 7.47 7.92 -4.68
C ALA A 76 8.40 8.94 -4.02
N TYR A 77 8.24 9.10 -2.72
CA TYR A 77 9.08 9.91 -1.85
C TYR A 77 9.72 9.01 -0.80
N GLU A 78 11.02 9.18 -0.61
CA GLU A 78 11.78 8.61 0.49
C GLU A 78 12.54 9.74 1.15
N ASN A 79 12.41 9.85 2.48
CA ASN A 79 13.11 10.87 3.23
C ASN A 79 14.63 10.57 3.24
N PRO A 80 15.48 11.52 2.79
CA PRO A 80 16.93 11.30 2.72
C PRO A 80 17.61 11.17 4.09
N GLU A 81 16.96 11.64 5.16
CA GLU A 81 17.46 11.55 6.54
C GLU A 81 16.90 10.32 7.28
N ASP A 82 15.76 9.79 6.82
CA ASP A 82 15.11 8.60 7.39
C ASP A 82 14.52 7.71 6.29
N HIS A 83 15.27 6.70 5.87
CA HIS A 83 14.82 5.76 4.83
C HIS A 83 13.58 4.94 5.22
N PHE A 84 13.15 4.97 6.49
CA PHE A 84 11.90 4.34 6.93
C PHE A 84 10.68 5.22 6.71
N ASP A 85 10.86 6.53 6.55
CA ASP A 85 9.83 7.49 6.17
C ASP A 85 9.68 7.51 4.64
N ARG A 86 8.61 6.86 4.18
CA ARG A 86 8.31 6.69 2.75
C ARG A 86 6.85 7.01 2.48
N ASP A 87 6.61 7.65 1.36
CA ASP A 87 5.28 7.88 0.81
C ASP A 87 5.30 7.43 -0.65
N ILE A 88 4.43 6.48 -1.02
CA ILE A 88 4.31 6.02 -2.40
C ILE A 88 2.85 6.08 -2.80
N ARG A 89 2.54 6.93 -3.77
CA ARG A 89 1.21 7.04 -4.35
C ARG A 89 1.07 6.10 -5.53
N TYR A 90 0.06 5.25 -5.48
CA TYR A 90 -0.28 4.31 -6.54
C TYR A 90 -1.63 4.63 -7.17
N ARG A 91 -1.73 4.45 -8.49
CA ARG A 91 -2.99 4.27 -9.22
C ARG A 91 -3.36 2.78 -9.22
N VAL A 92 -4.61 2.48 -8.94
CA VAL A 92 -5.18 1.14 -8.94
C VAL A 92 -5.91 0.88 -10.26
N HIS A 93 -5.42 -0.08 -11.04
CA HIS A 93 -6.05 -0.49 -12.29
C HIS A 93 -7.20 -1.45 -12.02
N VAL A 94 -8.40 -0.90 -11.89
CA VAL A 94 -9.67 -1.66 -11.83
C VAL A 94 -10.13 -2.00 -13.26
N GLY A 95 -9.35 -2.83 -13.94
CA GLY A 95 -9.76 -3.39 -15.24
C GLY A 95 -10.95 -4.34 -15.06
N CYS A 96 -12.07 -4.00 -15.70
CA CYS A 96 -13.13 -4.95 -16.02
C CYS A 96 -12.52 -6.00 -16.96
N VAL A 97 -12.30 -7.22 -16.47
CA VAL A 97 -12.09 -8.40 -17.33
C VAL A 97 -13.41 -9.11 -17.46
#